data_AF-A0A3D2F3D5-F1
#
_entry.id   AF-A0A3D2F3D5-F1
#
_cell.length_a   1.000
_cell.length_b   1.000
_cell.length_c   1.000
_cell.angle_alpha   90.00
_cell.angle_beta   90.00
_cell.angle_gamma   90.00
#
_symmetry.space_group_name_H-M   'P 1'
#
loop_
_entity.id
_entity.type
_entity.pdbx_description
1 polymer ?
#
loop_
_entity_poly.entity_id
_entity_poly.type
_entity_poly.pdbx_seq_one_letter_code
_entity_poly.pdbx_strand_id
1 'polypeptide(L)'
;MRVLVLNPPDENKISEAPDSFGKEYIESDDFGYFPPLGALYVLSYLEKNSEGHDLFFKDCVAEHLSFNDLRAYVEDVQPDIVGITSFTISLLDVILAARTVREVVLDAHICLGGHHPIAFPFE
;
A
#
# COMPACT_ATOMS: atom_id res chain seq x y z
N MET A 1 16.95 -11.00 -1.57
CA MET A 1 16.39 -9.74 -1.01
C MET A 1 15.01 -10.02 -0.45
N ARG A 2 14.61 -9.34 0.61
CA ARG A 2 13.27 -9.39 1.21
C ARG A 2 12.39 -8.35 0.53
N VAL A 3 11.38 -8.79 -0.22
CA VAL A 3 10.49 -7.92 -1.00
C VAL A 3 9.10 -7.97 -0.39
N LEU A 4 8.61 -6.83 0.09
CA LEU A 4 7.28 -6.67 0.63
C LEU A 4 6.37 -5.97 -0.38
N VAL A 5 5.25 -6.60 -0.73
CA VAL A 5 4.14 -5.96 -1.45
C VAL A 5 3.03 -5.66 -0.45
N LEU A 6 2.61 -4.40 -0.37
CA LEU A 6 1.74 -3.87 0.68
C LEU A 6 0.49 -3.21 0.10
N ASN A 7 -0.67 -3.64 0.58
CA ASN A 7 -1.89 -2.82 0.59
C ASN A 7 -1.97 -2.12 1.96
N PRO A 8 -1.85 -0.79 2.03
CA PRO A 8 -1.71 -0.08 3.30
C PRO A 8 -3.00 -0.13 4.14
N PRO A 9 -2.93 0.16 5.46
CA PRO A 9 -4.11 0.39 6.29
C PRO A 9 -5.03 1.46 5.66
N ASP A 10 -6.32 1.45 5.97
CA ASP A 10 -7.31 2.35 5.39
C ASP A 10 -7.96 3.29 6.41
N GLU A 11 -7.18 3.68 7.43
CA GLU A 11 -7.65 4.50 8.56
C GLU A 11 -7.96 5.96 8.18
N ASN A 12 -7.43 6.45 7.05
CA ASN A 12 -7.52 7.86 6.64
C ASN A 12 -8.02 8.04 5.21
N LYS A 13 -8.92 7.15 4.75
CA LYS A 13 -9.56 7.25 3.44
C LYS A 13 -10.25 8.61 3.27
N ILE A 14 -10.04 9.20 2.09
CA ILE A 14 -10.59 10.50 1.73
C ILE A 14 -11.86 10.27 0.91
N SER A 15 -12.97 10.84 1.38
CA SER A 15 -14.23 10.88 0.65
C SER A 15 -14.13 11.80 -0.57
N GLU A 16 -14.48 11.29 -1.75
CA GLU A 16 -14.62 12.11 -2.95
C GLU A 16 -16.01 12.77 -2.96
N ALA A 17 -16.04 14.07 -2.64
CA ALA A 17 -17.20 14.91 -2.86
C ALA A 17 -17.05 15.66 -4.21
N PRO A 18 -18.08 15.66 -5.08
CA PRO A 18 -17.99 16.30 -6.40
C PRO A 18 -17.87 17.84 -6.29
N ASP A 19 -18.31 18.43 -5.17
CA ASP A 19 -18.15 19.83 -4.82
C ASP A 19 -18.34 20.04 -3.31
N SER A 20 -18.18 21.28 -2.82
CA SER A 20 -18.29 21.66 -1.40
C SER A 20 -19.67 21.45 -0.76
N PHE A 21 -20.69 21.13 -1.55
CA PHE A 21 -22.05 20.82 -1.13
C PHE A 21 -22.49 19.40 -1.56
N GLY A 22 -21.64 18.70 -2.30
CA GLY A 22 -21.88 17.38 -2.82
C GLY A 22 -21.91 16.34 -1.71
N LYS A 23 -22.82 15.38 -1.84
CA LYS A 23 -22.72 14.12 -1.09
C LYS A 23 -21.65 13.25 -1.74
N GLU A 24 -21.04 12.39 -0.94
CA GLU A 24 -20.06 11.40 -1.35
C GLU A 24 -20.48 10.68 -2.65
N TYR A 25 -19.59 10.65 -3.65
CA TYR A 25 -19.89 10.15 -4.99
C TYR A 25 -19.67 8.64 -5.12
N ILE A 26 -18.67 8.12 -4.40
CA ILE A 26 -18.30 6.71 -4.32
C ILE A 26 -18.27 6.37 -2.83
N GLU A 27 -18.95 5.29 -2.44
CA GLU A 27 -18.90 4.75 -1.07
C GLU A 27 -17.44 4.39 -0.74
N SER A 28 -16.69 5.36 -0.19
CA SER A 28 -15.26 5.21 0.12
C SER A 28 -15.02 4.10 1.14
N ASP A 29 -16.06 3.76 1.91
CA ASP A 29 -16.08 2.63 2.84
C ASP A 29 -15.70 1.33 2.15
N ASP A 30 -16.29 1.01 0.99
CA ASP A 30 -16.05 -0.25 0.26
C ASP A 30 -14.72 -0.30 -0.51
N PHE A 31 -14.01 0.83 -0.59
CA PHE A 31 -12.72 0.86 -1.26
C PHE A 31 -11.66 0.08 -0.48
N GLY A 32 -10.90 -0.74 -1.21
CA GLY A 32 -9.84 -1.60 -0.66
C GLY A 32 -10.30 -3.01 -0.28
N TYR A 33 -11.61 -3.28 -0.26
CA TYR A 33 -12.15 -4.63 -0.01
C TYR A 33 -11.93 -5.60 -1.17
N PHE A 34 -11.74 -5.08 -2.38
CA PHE A 34 -11.35 -5.90 -3.51
C PHE A 34 -9.86 -6.24 -3.42
N PRO A 35 -9.47 -7.51 -3.68
CA PRO A 35 -8.05 -7.87 -3.68
C PRO A 35 -7.24 -6.95 -4.59
N PRO A 36 -6.03 -6.51 -4.18
CA PRO A 36 -5.19 -5.62 -4.98
C PRO A 36 -4.53 -6.39 -6.13
N LEU A 37 -5.32 -6.74 -7.16
CA LEU A 37 -4.92 -7.66 -8.23
C LEU A 37 -3.66 -7.22 -8.97
N GLY A 38 -3.47 -5.91 -9.18
CA GLY A 38 -2.25 -5.39 -9.80
C GLY A 38 -1.00 -5.71 -8.98
N ALA A 39 -1.08 -5.55 -7.67
CA ALA A 39 0.01 -5.87 -6.75
C ALA A 39 0.29 -7.38 -6.69
N LEU A 40 -0.77 -8.19 -6.63
CA LEU A 40 -0.68 -9.65 -6.67
C LEU A 40 -0.10 -10.17 -8.01
N TYR A 41 -0.42 -9.50 -9.11
CA TYR A 41 0.15 -9.85 -10.42
C TYR A 41 1.66 -9.59 -10.47
N VAL A 42 2.12 -8.44 -9.95
CA VAL A 42 3.56 -8.15 -9.85
C VAL A 42 4.26 -9.17 -8.96
N LEU A 43 3.69 -9.49 -7.80
CA LEU A 43 4.28 -10.45 -6.85
C LEU A 43 4.39 -11.85 -7.44
N SER A 44 3.30 -12.38 -8.02
CA SER A 44 3.28 -13.71 -8.64
C SER A 44 4.17 -13.79 -9.89
N TYR A 45 4.29 -12.70 -10.65
CA TYR A 45 5.25 -12.63 -11.75
C TYR A 45 6.69 -12.68 -11.23
N LEU A 46 7.00 -11.93 -10.17
CA LEU A 46 8.33 -11.94 -9.54
C LEU A 46 8.66 -13.34 -9.01
N GLU A 47 7.73 -13.98 -8.29
CA GLU A 47 7.86 -15.35 -7.79
C GLU A 47 8.15 -16.35 -8.91
N LYS A 48 7.46 -16.23 -10.04
CA LYS A 48 7.62 -17.15 -11.18
C LYS A 48 8.92 -16.95 -11.96
N ASN A 49 9.44 -15.72 -12.03
CA ASN A 49 10.49 -15.34 -12.98
C ASN A 49 11.81 -14.90 -12.31
N SER A 50 11.93 -15.04 -10.98
CA SER A 50 13.15 -14.73 -10.24
C SER A 50 13.40 -15.73 -9.11
N GLU A 51 14.65 -15.84 -8.67
CA GLU A 51 15.06 -16.73 -7.58
C GLU A 51 15.94 -15.95 -6.59
N GLY A 52 16.07 -16.44 -5.35
CA GLY A 52 16.91 -15.81 -4.32
C GLY A 52 16.28 -14.59 -3.63
N HIS A 53 14.96 -14.45 -3.73
CA HIS A 53 14.19 -13.43 -3.04
C HIS A 53 13.22 -14.06 -2.04
N ASP A 54 13.09 -13.45 -0.86
CA ASP A 54 12.05 -13.76 0.10
C ASP A 54 10.88 -12.82 -0.18
N LEU A 55 9.73 -13.39 -0.55
CA LEU A 55 8.59 -12.63 -1.03
C LEU A 55 7.50 -12.57 0.05
N PHE A 56 7.04 -11.36 0.36
CA PHE A 56 6.04 -11.09 1.37
C PHE A 56 4.89 -10.30 0.78
N PHE A 57 3.67 -10.64 1.20
CA PHE A 57 2.47 -9.88 0.89
C PHE A 57 1.76 -9.53 2.20
N LYS A 58 1.29 -8.28 2.29
CA LYS A 58 0.52 -7.80 3.43
C LYS A 58 -0.66 -7.00 2.95
N ASP A 59 -1.86 -7.47 3.28
CA ASP A 59 -3.11 -6.79 2.96
C ASP A 59 -3.72 -6.23 4.23
N CYS A 60 -3.35 -4.99 4.59
CA CYS A 60 -3.81 -4.40 5.84
C CYS A 60 -5.32 -4.15 5.85
N VAL A 61 -5.95 -3.92 4.69
CA VAL A 61 -7.40 -3.73 4.60
C VAL A 61 -8.11 -5.06 4.86
N ALA A 62 -7.73 -6.12 4.14
CA ALA A 62 -8.37 -7.43 4.27
C ALA A 62 -8.10 -8.07 5.65
N GLU A 63 -6.94 -7.80 6.25
CA GLU A 63 -6.55 -8.32 7.57
C GLU A 63 -6.97 -7.39 8.73
N HIS A 64 -7.61 -6.25 8.45
CA HIS A 64 -8.01 -5.24 9.44
C HIS A 64 -6.86 -4.77 10.35
N LEU A 65 -5.71 -4.48 9.74
CA LEU A 65 -4.48 -4.10 10.44
C LEU A 65 -4.31 -2.59 10.51
N SER A 66 -3.91 -2.11 11.68
CA SER A 66 -3.59 -0.71 11.91
C SER A 66 -2.17 -0.35 11.46
N PHE A 67 -1.82 0.95 11.50
CA PHE A 67 -0.43 1.38 11.32
C PHE A 67 0.55 0.82 12.36
N ASN A 68 0.09 0.54 13.59
CA ASN A 68 0.92 -0.10 14.61
C ASN A 68 1.21 -1.56 14.27
N ASP A 69 0.22 -2.27 13.73
CA ASP A 69 0.38 -3.65 13.26
C ASP A 69 1.30 -3.70 12.04
N LEU A 70 1.14 -2.75 11.10
CA LEU A 70 2.06 -2.59 9.98
C LEU A 70 3.49 -2.35 10.46
N ARG A 71 3.70 -1.46 11.44
CA ARG A 71 5.03 -1.23 12.02
C ARG A 71 5.63 -2.52 12.56
N ALA A 72 4.90 -3.25 13.40
CA ALA A 72 5.38 -4.51 13.98
C ALA A 72 5.71 -5.55 12.88
N TYR A 73 4.89 -5.61 11.83
CA TYR A 73 5.13 -6.50 10.69
C TYR A 73 6.39 -6.10 9.92
N VAL A 74 6.60 -4.81 9.65
CA VAL A 74 7.82 -4.32 8.99
C VAL A 74 9.06 -4.53 9.87
N GLU A 75 8.93 -4.43 11.19
CA GLU A 75 10.01 -4.72 12.15
C GLU A 75 10.47 -6.18 12.05
N ASP A 76 9.54 -7.14 11.88
CA ASP A 76 9.84 -8.56 11.68
C ASP A 76 10.39 -8.85 10.26
N VAL A 77 9.78 -8.24 9.24
CA VAL A 77 10.12 -8.48 7.84
C VAL A 77 11.39 -7.77 7.39
N GLN A 78 11.83 -6.68 8.02
CA GLN A 78 13.00 -5.89 7.60
C GLN A 78 13.22 -5.85 6.06
N PRO A 79 12.24 -5.35 5.27
CA PRO A 79 12.29 -5.49 3.81
C PRO A 79 13.38 -4.62 3.17
N ASP A 80 14.04 -5.16 2.15
CA ASP A 80 14.96 -4.41 1.28
C ASP A 80 14.17 -3.52 0.30
N ILE A 81 13.01 -4.02 -0.18
CA ILE A 81 12.14 -3.37 -1.14
C ILE A 81 10.70 -3.42 -0.63
N VAL A 82 9.99 -2.29 -0.71
CA VAL A 82 8.56 -2.20 -0.39
C VAL A 82 7.80 -1.61 -1.58
N GLY A 83 6.92 -2.41 -2.18
CA GLY A 83 5.96 -1.97 -3.19
C GLY A 83 4.62 -1.66 -2.55
N ILE A 84 4.13 -0.43 -2.64
CA ILE A 84 2.86 -0.01 -2.03
C ILE A 84 1.82 0.26 -3.13
N THR A 85 0.69 -0.46 -3.09
CA THR A 85 -0.42 -0.13 -4.00
C THR A 85 -1.09 1.17 -3.57
N SER A 86 -1.23 2.09 -4.52
CA SER A 86 -1.55 3.49 -4.24
C SER A 86 -2.71 3.97 -5.12
N PHE A 87 -3.74 4.50 -4.47
CA PHE A 87 -4.92 5.07 -5.09
C PHE A 87 -5.22 6.44 -4.47
N THR A 88 -5.90 7.31 -5.21
CA THR A 88 -6.12 8.69 -4.80
C THR A 88 -6.82 8.80 -3.45
N ILE A 89 -7.84 7.98 -3.22
CA ILE A 89 -8.62 8.05 -1.98
C ILE A 89 -7.87 7.50 -0.76
N SER A 90 -6.78 6.75 -0.96
CA SER A 90 -5.91 6.23 0.11
C SER A 90 -4.56 6.92 0.17
N LEU A 91 -4.38 8.06 -0.50
CA LEU A 91 -3.08 8.74 -0.59
C LEU A 91 -2.49 9.05 0.80
N LEU A 92 -3.31 9.53 1.73
CA LEU A 92 -2.82 9.82 3.08
C LEU A 92 -2.29 8.56 3.78
N ASP A 93 -3.01 7.45 3.66
CA ASP A 93 -2.58 6.17 4.20
C ASP A 93 -1.32 5.63 3.51
N VAL A 94 -1.19 5.81 2.20
CA VAL A 94 0.03 5.46 1.43
C VAL A 94 1.24 6.24 1.96
N ILE A 95 1.09 7.56 2.19
CA ILE A 95 2.15 8.41 2.74
C ILE A 95 2.52 7.93 4.15
N LEU A 96 1.54 7.66 5.00
CA LEU A 96 1.78 7.18 6.37
C LEU A 96 2.43 5.79 6.38
N ALA A 97 2.06 4.91 5.46
CA ALA A 97 2.67 3.60 5.31
C ALA A 97 4.13 3.70 4.87
N ALA A 98 4.42 4.53 3.84
CA ALA A 98 5.78 4.78 3.39
C ALA A 98 6.65 5.40 4.50
N ARG A 99 6.11 6.33 5.28
CA ARG A 99 6.80 6.90 6.45
C ARG A 99 7.06 5.85 7.52
N THR A 100 6.08 5.03 7.85
CA THR A 100 6.21 3.93 8.81
C THR A 100 7.32 2.98 8.40
N VAL A 101 7.38 2.59 7.12
CA VAL A 101 8.46 1.77 6.57
C VAL A 101 9.81 2.46 6.72
N ARG A 102 9.94 3.74 6.32
CA ARG A 102 11.21 4.49 6.40
C ARG A 102 11.72 4.65 7.83
N GLU A 103 10.81 4.81 8.79
CA GLU A 103 11.16 4.92 10.21
C GLU A 103 11.68 3.61 10.80
N VAL A 104 11.21 2.47 10.30
CA VAL A 104 11.64 1.14 10.76
C VAL A 104 12.88 0.65 10.00
N VAL A 105 12.89 0.80 8.67
CA VAL A 105 13.99 0.38 7.78
C VAL A 105 14.45 1.57 6.94
N LEU A 106 15.47 2.27 7.46
CA LEU A 106 15.95 3.52 6.90
C LEU A 106 16.41 3.40 5.43
N ASP A 107 16.91 2.24 5.02
CA ASP A 107 17.49 2.03 3.69
C ASP A 107 16.55 1.32 2.70
N ALA A 108 15.32 0.97 3.12
CA ALA A 108 14.37 0.27 2.25
C ALA A 108 14.09 1.09 0.97
N HIS A 109 14.12 0.42 -0.17
CA HIS A 109 13.67 1.03 -1.43
C HIS A 109 12.14 0.99 -1.48
N ILE A 110 11.51 2.17 -1.42
CA ILE A 110 10.05 2.30 -1.44
C ILE A 110 9.61 2.66 -2.86
N CYS A 111 8.72 1.86 -3.42
CA CYS A 111 8.15 2.05 -4.75
C CYS A 111 6.63 2.12 -4.65
N LEU A 112 6.03 3.15 -5.25
CA LEU A 112 4.58 3.29 -5.33
C LEU A 112 4.10 2.73 -6.66
N GLY A 113 3.10 1.85 -6.60
CA GLY A 113 2.39 1.33 -7.77
C GLY A 113 0.90 1.66 -7.72
N GLY A 114 0.15 1.30 -8.75
CA GLY A 114 -1.28 1.59 -8.85
C GLY A 114 -1.57 2.88 -9.64
N HIS A 115 -2.81 3.36 -9.55
CA HIS A 115 -3.32 4.43 -10.41
C HIS A 115 -2.81 5.81 -10.01
N HIS A 116 -2.64 6.05 -8.70
CA HIS A 116 -2.26 7.36 -8.20
C HIS A 116 -0.90 7.84 -8.71
N PRO A 117 0.22 7.11 -8.52
CA PRO A 117 1.53 7.58 -8.98
C PRO A 117 1.64 7.68 -10.51
N ILE A 118 0.69 7.14 -11.27
CA ILE A 118 0.61 7.34 -12.73
C ILE A 118 -0.07 8.67 -13.07
N ALA A 119 -1.15 9.00 -12.36
CA ALA A 119 -1.94 10.21 -12.61
C ALA A 119 -1.36 11.46 -11.93
N PHE A 120 -0.80 11.29 -10.72
CA PHE A 120 -0.34 12.32 -9.79
C PHE A 120 1.00 11.89 -9.17
N PRO A 121 2.11 11.93 -9.93
CA PRO A 121 3.40 11.38 -9.50
C PRO A 121 4.18 12.27 -8.52
N PHE A 122 3.75 13.51 -8.27
CA PHE A 122 4.52 14.49 -7.49
C PHE A 122 3.92 14.77 -6.10
N GLU A 123 2.64 14.45 -5.94
CA GLU A 123 1.89 14.44 -4.69
C GLU A 123 2.32 13.30 -3.76
#